data_AF-A0A7L1QID7-F1
#
_entry.id   AF-A0A7L1QID7-F1
#
_cell.length_a   1.000
_cell.length_b   1.000
_cell.length_c   1.000
_cell.angle_alpha   90.00
_cell.angle_beta   90.00
_cell.angle_gamma   90.00
#
_symmetry.space_group_name_H-M   'P 1'
#
loop_
_entity.id
_entity.type
_entity.pdbx_description
1 polymer ?
#
loop_
_entity_poly.entity_id
_entity_poly.type
_entity_poly.pdbx_seq_one_letter_code
_entity_poly.pdbx_strand_id
1 'polypeptide(L)'
;RRVLRLAEMCRRLETEEEKVLPFYPSSLDESEQQNAQKVLEEPPSEPLAQAMQDYVGLERFWKRFNKAKLEEKALEQARAALESRNQKLRGLLQQYLAGAAINLKVP
;
A
#
# COMPACT_ATOMS: atom_id res chain seq x y z
N ARG A 1 2.76 -25.11 13.82
CA ARG A 1 3.56 -25.16 12.56
C ARG A 1 2.91 -24.48 11.35
N ARG A 2 1.58 -24.47 11.18
CA ARG A 2 0.92 -23.83 10.00
C ARG A 2 1.23 -22.33 9.86
N VAL A 3 1.13 -21.59 10.96
CA VAL A 3 1.40 -20.14 11.00
C VAL A 3 2.84 -19.82 10.58
N LEU A 4 3.82 -20.57 11.08
CA LEU A 4 5.23 -20.36 10.72
C LEU A 4 5.50 -20.61 9.24
N ARG A 5 4.88 -21.65 8.64
CA ARG A 5 4.99 -21.90 7.20
C ARG A 5 4.37 -20.78 6.38
N LEU A 6 3.21 -20.26 6.80
CA LEU A 6 2.59 -19.13 6.12
C LEU A 6 3.48 -17.89 6.22
N ALA A 7 4.03 -17.60 7.40
CA ALA A 7 4.94 -16.48 7.62
C ALA A 7 6.18 -16.57 6.74
N GLU A 8 6.76 -17.77 6.59
CA GLU A 8 7.89 -18.02 5.70
C GLU A 8 7.54 -17.77 4.22
N MET A 9 6.37 -18.24 3.77
CA MET A 9 5.89 -17.99 2.40
C MET A 9 5.65 -16.49 2.16
N CYS A 10 5.02 -15.79 3.10
CA CYS A 10 4.79 -14.35 3.01
C CYS A 10 6.11 -13.57 3.00
N ARG A 11 7.10 -13.96 3.82
CA ARG A 11 8.42 -13.30 3.88
C ARG A 11 9.14 -13.28 2.54
N ARG A 12 8.87 -14.24 1.65
CA ARG A 12 9.45 -14.26 0.30
C ARG A 12 8.94 -13.14 -0.60
N LEU A 13 7.76 -12.58 -0.30
CA LEU A 13 7.12 -11.50 -1.05
C LEU A 13 7.43 -10.12 -0.47
N GLU A 14 8.05 -10.06 0.72
CA GLU A 14 8.48 -8.82 1.35
C GLU A 14 9.70 -8.23 0.64
N THR A 15 9.78 -6.91 0.62
CA THR A 15 10.96 -6.18 0.14
C THR A 15 12.16 -6.38 1.08
N GLU A 16 13.37 -6.13 0.58
CA GLU A 16 14.59 -6.23 1.43
C GLU A 16 14.55 -5.22 2.58
N GLU A 17 14.02 -4.03 2.36
CA GLU A 17 13.81 -3.03 3.40
C GLU A 17 12.93 -3.58 4.53
N GLU A 18 11.78 -4.18 4.20
CA GLU A 18 10.87 -4.74 5.20
C GLU A 18 11.44 -5.95 5.95
N LYS A 19 12.36 -6.69 5.32
CA LYS A 19 13.05 -7.81 5.96
C LYS A 19 14.09 -7.33 6.97
N VAL A 20 14.74 -6.20 6.70
CA VAL A 20 15.82 -5.61 7.52
C VAL A 20 15.25 -4.68 8.59
N LEU A 21 14.24 -3.87 8.25
CA LEU A 21 13.55 -2.92 9.11
C LEU A 21 12.03 -3.20 9.12
N PRO A 22 11.57 -4.28 9.79
CA PRO A 22 10.17 -4.68 9.76
C PRO A 22 9.23 -3.71 10.49
N PHE A 23 9.79 -2.81 11.30
CA PHE A 23 9.04 -1.88 12.13
C PHE A 23 9.57 -0.47 11.89
N TYR A 24 8.71 0.36 11.30
CA TYR A 24 8.99 1.77 11.10
C TYR A 24 9.01 2.49 12.45
N PRO A 25 9.85 3.54 12.60
CA PRO A 25 9.71 4.46 13.71
C PRO A 25 8.30 5.04 13.71
N SER A 26 7.77 5.29 14.90
CA SER A 26 6.49 5.97 15.03
C SER A 26 6.58 7.32 14.32
N SER A 27 5.60 7.62 13.48
CA SER A 27 5.43 8.97 12.93
C SER A 27 4.83 9.95 13.96
N LEU A 28 4.36 9.42 15.08
CA LEU A 28 3.77 10.20 16.17
C LEU A 28 4.86 10.83 17.03
N ASP A 29 4.65 12.07 17.43
CA ASP A 29 5.50 12.73 18.42
C ASP A 29 5.32 12.12 19.83
N GLU A 30 6.18 12.51 20.78
CA GLU A 30 6.15 11.97 22.14
C GLU A 30 4.82 12.23 22.86
N SER A 31 4.17 13.37 22.60
CA SER A 31 2.91 13.73 23.23
C SER A 31 1.76 12.89 22.68
N GLU A 32 1.75 12.65 21.37
CA GLU A 32 0.80 11.79 20.68
C GLU A 32 0.94 10.32 21.12
N GLN A 33 2.18 9.84 21.29
CA GLN A 33 2.44 8.50 21.80
C GLN A 33 1.92 8.33 23.23
N GLN A 34 2.18 9.31 24.11
CA GLN A 34 1.65 9.30 25.47
C GLN A 34 0.12 9.31 25.47
N ASN A 35 -0.51 10.08 24.58
CA ASN A 35 -1.96 10.12 24.47
C ASN A 35 -2.53 8.77 23.98
N ALA A 36 -1.94 8.17 22.96
CA ALA A 36 -2.33 6.86 22.46
C ALA A 36 -2.22 5.78 23.56
N GLN A 37 -1.17 5.85 24.38
CA GLN A 37 -0.99 4.93 25.50
C GLN A 37 -2.10 5.07 26.55
N LYS A 38 -2.50 6.29 26.89
CA LYS A 38 -3.62 6.54 27.82
C LYS A 38 -4.92 5.95 27.29
N VAL A 39 -5.21 6.13 26.00
CA VAL A 39 -6.42 5.58 25.35
C VAL A 39 -6.43 4.04 25.41
N LEU A 40 -5.27 3.39 25.30
CA LEU A 40 -5.18 1.92 25.43
C LEU A 40 -5.45 1.43 26.87
N GLU A 41 -5.16 2.25 27.88
CA GLU A 41 -5.42 1.94 29.29
C GLU A 41 -6.88 2.18 29.70
N GLU A 42 -7.62 2.98 28.93
CA GLU A 42 -9.04 3.22 29.16
C GLU A 42 -9.87 1.95 28.89
N PRO A 43 -10.89 1.67 29.72
CA PRO A 43 -11.74 0.51 29.52
C PRO A 43 -12.52 0.65 28.20
N PRO A 44 -12.54 -0.39 27.35
CA PRO A 44 -13.18 -0.31 26.05
C PRO A 44 -14.71 -0.16 26.20
N SER A 45 -15.23 0.94 25.70
CA SER A 45 -16.67 1.27 25.73
C SER A 45 -17.43 0.66 24.55
N GLU A 46 -16.78 0.54 23.39
CA GLU A 46 -17.39 0.05 22.16
C GLU A 46 -17.12 -1.45 21.92
N PRO A 47 -18.06 -2.17 21.26
CA PRO A 47 -17.87 -3.59 20.94
C PRO A 47 -16.60 -3.88 20.12
N LEU A 48 -16.23 -2.99 19.20
CA LEU A 48 -15.00 -3.13 18.43
C LEU A 48 -13.77 -2.98 19.33
N ALA A 49 -13.77 -1.99 20.22
CA ALA A 49 -12.67 -1.78 21.16
C ALA A 49 -12.50 -2.98 22.11
N GLN A 50 -13.60 -3.59 22.55
CA GLN A 50 -13.57 -4.81 23.35
C GLN A 50 -12.94 -5.98 22.59
N ALA A 51 -13.35 -6.19 21.33
CA ALA A 51 -12.76 -7.22 20.50
C ALA A 51 -11.27 -6.96 20.21
N MET A 52 -10.86 -5.70 20.09
CA MET A 52 -9.46 -5.32 19.82
C MET A 52 -8.52 -5.59 21.00
N GLN A 53 -9.02 -5.68 22.25
CA GLN A 53 -8.18 -6.00 23.42
C GLN A 53 -7.44 -7.34 23.25
N ASP A 54 -8.09 -8.34 22.65
CA ASP A 54 -7.47 -9.65 22.37
C ASP A 54 -6.32 -9.58 21.36
N TYR A 55 -6.22 -8.48 20.60
CA TYR A 55 -5.25 -8.30 19.51
C TYR A 55 -4.23 -7.19 19.77
N VAL A 56 -4.16 -6.64 20.99
CA VAL A 56 -3.18 -5.60 21.33
C VAL A 56 -1.74 -6.08 21.06
N GLY A 57 -1.44 -7.35 21.34
CA GLY A 57 -0.13 -7.96 21.03
C GLY A 57 0.20 -8.08 19.53
N LEU A 58 -0.78 -7.87 18.65
CA LEU A 58 -0.62 -7.91 17.18
C LEU A 58 -0.44 -6.52 16.56
N GLU A 59 -0.25 -5.45 17.33
CA GLU A 59 -0.08 -4.08 16.82
C GLU A 59 0.94 -4.00 15.67
N ARG A 60 2.11 -4.63 15.86
CA ARG A 60 3.17 -4.68 14.84
C ARG A 60 2.77 -5.44 13.58
N PHE A 61 1.97 -6.50 13.72
CA PHE A 61 1.42 -7.23 12.58
C PHE A 61 0.47 -6.33 11.79
N TRP A 62 -0.45 -5.64 12.47
CA TRP A 62 -1.40 -4.75 11.83
C TRP A 62 -0.73 -3.56 11.15
N LYS A 63 0.32 -2.99 11.74
CA LYS A 63 1.14 -1.95 11.09
C LYS A 63 1.70 -2.43 9.76
N ARG A 64 2.33 -3.61 9.72
CA ARG A 64 2.89 -4.19 8.48
C ARG A 64 1.81 -4.56 7.46
N PHE A 65 0.70 -5.15 7.92
CA PHE A 65 -0.42 -5.50 7.06
C PHE A 65 -1.06 -4.26 6.41
N ASN A 66 -1.33 -3.23 7.20
CA ASN A 66 -1.94 -2.00 6.71
C ASN A 66 -1.02 -1.27 5.73
N LYS A 67 0.30 -1.24 5.99
CA LYS A 67 1.28 -0.73 5.04
C LYS A 67 1.19 -1.43 3.69
N ALA A 68 1.28 -2.77 3.67
CA ALA A 68 1.21 -3.54 2.43
C ALA A 68 -0.12 -3.31 1.68
N LYS A 69 -1.24 -3.14 2.41
CA LYS A 69 -2.54 -2.80 1.81
C LYS A 69 -2.59 -1.40 1.21
N LEU A 70 -1.97 -0.41 1.84
CA LEU A 70 -1.86 0.94 1.29
C LEU A 70 -0.98 0.95 0.04
N GLU A 71 0.14 0.22 0.06
CA GLU A 71 1.04 0.07 -1.09
C GLU A 71 0.36 -0.63 -2.26
N GLU A 72 -0.40 -1.70 -2.01
CA GLU A 72 -1.22 -2.37 -3.03
C GLU A 72 -2.15 -1.37 -3.73
N LYS A 73 -2.85 -0.53 -2.96
CA LYS A 73 -3.77 0.49 -3.52
C LYS A 73 -3.03 1.58 -4.28
N ALA A 74 -1.89 2.04 -3.77
CA ALA A 74 -1.07 3.02 -4.47
C ALA A 74 -0.56 2.47 -5.82
N LEU A 75 -0.13 1.20 -5.86
CA LEU A 75 0.31 0.53 -7.08
C LEU A 75 -0.82 0.35 -8.09
N GLU A 76 -2.03 -0.04 -7.64
CA GLU A 76 -3.22 -0.12 -8.50
C GLU A 76 -3.51 1.22 -9.20
N GLN A 77 -3.48 2.33 -8.43
CA GLN A 77 -3.70 3.67 -8.97
C GLN A 77 -2.61 4.08 -9.96
N ALA A 78 -1.34 3.82 -9.62
CA ALA A 78 -0.21 4.12 -10.50
C ALA A 78 -0.29 3.34 -11.82
N ARG A 79 -0.66 2.06 -11.77
CA ARG A 79 -0.87 1.21 -12.94
C ARG A 79 -1.99 1.77 -13.84
N ALA A 80 -3.14 2.12 -13.27
CA ALA A 80 -4.24 2.72 -14.03
C ALA A 80 -3.83 4.03 -14.71
N ALA A 81 -3.08 4.89 -14.01
CA ALA A 81 -2.57 6.14 -14.58
C ALA A 81 -1.57 5.90 -15.74
N LEU A 82 -0.69 4.91 -15.60
CA LEU A 82 0.25 4.51 -16.65
C LEU A 82 -0.46 3.95 -17.88
N GLU A 83 -1.48 3.11 -17.70
CA GLU A 83 -2.28 2.56 -18.78
C GLU A 83 -3.01 3.66 -19.56
N SER A 84 -3.64 4.61 -18.86
CA SER A 84 -4.30 5.76 -19.48
C SER A 84 -3.32 6.61 -20.30
N ARG A 85 -2.14 6.92 -19.73
CA ARG A 85 -1.08 7.65 -20.46
C ARG A 85 -0.60 6.89 -21.69
N ASN A 86 -0.38 5.58 -21.58
CA ASN A 86 0.06 4.76 -22.69
C ASN A 86 -0.98 4.75 -23.83
N GLN A 87 -2.27 4.60 -23.51
CA GLN A 87 -3.37 4.68 -24.48
C GLN A 87 -3.39 6.04 -25.19
N LYS A 88 -3.26 7.13 -24.44
CA LYS A 88 -3.21 8.49 -25.01
C LYS A 88 -2.03 8.68 -25.97
N LEU A 89 -0.84 8.21 -25.58
CA LEU A 89 0.36 8.29 -26.43
C LEU A 89 0.20 7.47 -27.72
N ARG A 90 -0.35 6.26 -27.62
CA ARG A 90 -0.66 5.44 -28.80
C ARG A 90 -1.66 6.11 -29.73
N GLY A 91 -2.69 6.75 -29.18
CA GLY A 91 -3.65 7.53 -29.96
C GLY A 91 -3.00 8.70 -30.70
N LEU A 92 -2.13 9.47 -30.03
CA LEU A 92 -1.39 10.56 -30.66
C LEU A 92 -0.45 10.07 -31.76
N LEU A 93 0.24 8.95 -31.56
CA LEU A 93 1.09 8.33 -32.57
C LEU A 93 0.28 7.89 -33.79
N GLN A 94 -0.90 7.28 -33.60
CA GLN A 94 -1.77 6.88 -34.70
C GLN A 94 -2.25 8.10 -35.50
N GLN A 95 -2.65 9.18 -34.83
CA GLN A 95 -3.05 10.43 -35.49
C GLN A 95 -1.91 11.05 -36.29
N TYR A 96 -0.70 11.09 -35.72
CA TYR A 96 0.50 11.59 -36.41
C TYR A 96 0.81 10.77 -37.67
N LEU A 97 0.81 9.44 -37.58
CA LEU A 97 1.05 8.56 -38.72
C LEU A 97 -0.02 8.70 -39.80
N ALA A 98 -1.29 8.83 -39.42
CA ALA A 98 -2.37 9.10 -40.37
C ALA A 98 -2.18 10.45 -41.08
N GLY A 99 -1.85 11.51 -40.34
CA GLY A 99 -1.57 12.83 -40.92
C GLY A 99 -0.36 12.84 -41.87
N ALA A 100 0.72 12.14 -41.52
CA ALA A 100 1.88 11.99 -42.39
C ALA A 100 1.55 11.21 -43.67
N ALA A 101 0.78 10.12 -43.55
CA ALA A 101 0.35 9.32 -44.70
C ALA A 101 -0.62 10.08 -45.64
N ILE A 102 -1.43 10.99 -45.09
CA ILE A 102 -2.29 11.87 -45.90
C ILE A 102 -1.44 12.91 -46.66
N ASN A 103 -0.43 13.50 -46.02
CA ASN A 103 0.49 14.44 -46.69
C ASN A 103 1.30 13.78 -47.83
N LEU A 104 1.62 12.49 -47.73
CA LEU A 104 2.28 11.71 -48.80
C LEU A 104 1.35 11.34 -49.97
N LYS A 105 0.03 11.52 -49.83
CA LYS A 105 -0.98 11.24 -50.86
C LYS A 105 -1.48 12.50 -51.58
N VAL A 106 -0.96 13.68 -51.24
CA VAL A 106 -1.22 14.90 -51.99
C VAL A 106 -0.18 14.99 -53.13
N PRO A 107 -0.60 15.15 -54.39
CA PRO A 107 0.29 15.21 -55.55
C PRO A 107 1.21 16.44 -55.56
#